data_AF-A0A6N6MJL7-F1
#
_entry.id   AF-A0A6N6MJL7-F1
#
_cell.length_a   1.000
_cell.length_b   1.000
_cell.length_c   1.000
_cell.angle_alpha   90.00
_cell.angle_beta   90.00
_cell.angle_gamma   90.00
#
_symmetry.space_group_name_H-M   'P 1'
#
loop_
_entity.id
_entity.type
_entity.pdbx_description
1 polymer ?
#
loop_
_entity_poly.entity_id
_entity_poly.type
_entity_poly.pdbx_seq_one_letter_code
_entity_poly.pdbx_strand_id
1 'polypeptide(L)'
;MKNKKIYHYIILTVLLLSVSMTYAQDAGSVGELAKKLANPVASLISVPIQTNSDFGIGELEGSRFTANVQPVLPIRLSDDLTLITRAVIPIISQQNVTGIGNTETGLSDVVLSGFFSPTPKAGGLIWGFGPAFLVPTATEDFLGTKKFGVGPTAVALKQTKGGITLGALVNQIWSVAGDSDRADVNQFFFQPFIVKNWPSGAGVSAVFEFTQNWEGNTTNLMFNPNVSGITSVGKQKVSFSVGPKFNLIAPSETRFDFGMRAQISFLFPKAP
;
A
#
# COMPACT_ATOMS: atom_id res chain seq x y z
N MET A 1 -35.34 22.76 17.90
CA MET A 1 -33.95 23.20 18.17
C MET A 1 -33.39 22.66 19.50
N LYS A 2 -33.38 21.34 19.74
CA LYS A 2 -32.78 20.75 20.97
C LYS A 2 -31.76 19.61 20.73
N ASN A 3 -31.55 19.17 19.48
CA ASN A 3 -30.74 17.96 19.21
C ASN A 3 -29.30 18.22 18.72
N LYS A 4 -28.84 19.47 18.60
CA LYS A 4 -27.46 19.77 18.16
C LYS A 4 -26.41 19.74 19.27
N LYS A 5 -26.81 19.74 20.55
CA LYS A 5 -25.87 19.73 21.68
C LYS A 5 -25.37 18.33 22.06
N ILE A 6 -26.06 17.26 21.69
CA ILE A 6 -25.69 15.88 22.07
C ILE A 6 -24.46 15.38 21.26
N TYR A 7 -24.32 15.78 20.00
CA TYR A 7 -23.18 15.40 19.16
C TYR A 7 -21.85 16.03 19.61
N HIS A 8 -21.88 17.20 20.26
CA HIS A 8 -20.66 17.82 20.79
C HIS A 8 -20.09 17.07 22.00
N TYR A 9 -20.94 16.44 22.83
CA TYR A 9 -20.47 15.63 23.96
C TYR A 9 -19.94 14.26 23.53
N ILE A 10 -20.46 13.68 22.46
CA ILE A 10 -19.95 12.42 21.90
C ILE A 10 -18.58 12.63 21.23
N ILE A 11 -18.37 13.76 20.54
CA ILE A 11 -17.07 14.11 19.95
C ILE A 11 -16.02 14.47 21.04
N LEU A 12 -16.43 15.01 22.18
CA LEU A 12 -15.52 15.30 23.29
C LEU A 12 -15.15 14.05 24.12
N THR A 13 -16.00 13.03 24.14
CA THR A 13 -15.77 11.81 24.94
C THR A 13 -14.85 10.81 24.22
N VAL A 14 -14.82 10.81 22.88
CA VAL A 14 -13.86 10.02 22.09
C VAL A 14 -12.43 10.59 22.19
N LEU A 15 -12.26 11.85 22.61
CA LEU A 15 -10.94 12.48 22.80
C LEU A 15 -10.29 12.22 24.17
N LEU A 16 -11.00 11.55 25.11
CA LEU A 16 -10.57 11.38 26.51
C LEU A 16 -10.29 9.93 26.93
N LEU A 17 -10.35 8.97 26.01
CA LEU A 17 -9.75 7.64 26.21
C LEU A 17 -8.26 7.69 25.82
N SER A 18 -7.51 8.51 26.56
CA SER A 18 -6.06 8.36 26.67
C SER A 18 -5.78 7.03 27.36
N VAL A 19 -5.64 5.98 26.56
CA VAL A 19 -5.06 4.72 27.01
C VAL A 19 -3.66 5.05 27.50
N SER A 20 -3.48 5.02 28.82
CA SER A 20 -2.17 5.00 29.46
C SER A 20 -1.50 3.68 29.11
N MET A 21 -0.92 3.62 27.90
CA MET A 21 -0.04 2.54 27.49
C MET A 21 1.34 2.80 28.09
N THR A 22 1.53 2.26 29.29
CA THR A 22 2.84 2.14 29.93
C THR A 22 3.69 1.18 29.08
N TYR A 23 4.44 1.71 28.10
CA TYR A 23 5.42 0.92 27.33
C TYR A 23 6.84 1.36 27.69
N ALA A 24 7.33 0.81 28.79
CA ALA A 24 8.75 0.72 29.08
C ALA A 24 9.27 -0.64 28.53
N GLN A 25 9.41 -0.76 27.22
CA GLN A 25 10.20 -1.81 26.57
C GLN A 25 10.86 -1.23 25.31
N ASP A 26 12.17 -0.98 25.40
CA ASP A 26 13.11 -0.55 24.35
C ASP A 26 12.52 0.28 23.19
N ALA A 27 12.21 1.55 23.47
CA ALA A 27 11.87 2.55 22.45
C ALA A 27 12.92 2.63 21.32
N GLY A 28 14.20 2.33 21.61
CA GLY A 28 15.25 2.25 20.59
C GLY A 28 15.04 1.12 19.58
N SER A 29 14.63 -0.07 20.04
CA SER A 29 14.39 -1.23 19.16
C SER A 29 13.12 -1.09 18.32
N VAL A 30 12.07 -0.48 18.90
CA VAL A 30 10.76 -0.32 18.26
C VAL A 30 10.82 0.79 17.19
N GLY A 31 11.49 1.90 17.46
CA GLY A 31 11.67 2.98 16.48
C GLY A 31 12.44 2.52 15.23
N GLU A 32 13.52 1.74 15.41
CA GLU A 32 14.27 1.18 14.27
C GLU A 32 13.44 0.16 13.47
N LEU A 33 12.55 -0.58 14.12
CA LEU A 33 11.62 -1.47 13.43
C LEU A 33 10.61 -0.70 12.57
N ALA A 34 10.05 0.39 13.09
CA ALA A 34 9.14 1.27 12.33
C ALA A 34 9.84 1.88 11.11
N LYS A 35 11.11 2.24 11.27
CA LYS A 35 11.95 2.71 10.17
C LYS A 35 12.15 1.64 9.09
N LYS A 36 12.41 0.38 9.47
CA LYS A 36 12.53 -0.73 8.49
C LYS A 36 11.22 -0.99 7.75
N LEU A 37 10.08 -0.93 8.43
CA LEU A 37 8.75 -1.10 7.83
C LEU A 37 8.42 -0.03 6.77
N ALA A 38 8.91 1.20 6.95
CA ALA A 38 8.73 2.28 6.00
C ALA A 38 9.60 2.15 4.73
N ASN A 39 10.46 1.14 4.65
CA ASN A 39 11.37 0.91 3.53
C ASN A 39 10.87 -0.26 2.67
N PRO A 40 10.33 -0.02 1.45
CA PRO A 40 9.82 -1.06 0.56
C PRO A 40 10.87 -2.06 0.07
N VAL A 41 12.16 -1.73 0.22
CA VAL A 41 13.31 -2.58 -0.10
C VAL A 41 14.13 -2.91 1.15
N ALA A 42 13.49 -2.90 2.33
CA ALA A 42 14.13 -3.45 3.52
C ALA A 42 14.32 -4.96 3.33
N SER A 43 15.49 -5.46 3.74
CA SER A 43 15.73 -6.90 3.86
C SER A 43 14.97 -7.49 5.06
N LEU A 44 13.64 -7.49 4.98
CA LEU A 44 12.72 -8.00 6.00
C LEU A 44 11.69 -8.92 5.34
N ILE A 45 11.61 -10.16 5.81
CA ILE A 45 10.54 -11.08 5.41
C ILE A 45 9.26 -10.57 6.08
N SER A 46 8.30 -10.16 5.26
CA SER A 46 7.03 -9.63 5.75
C SER A 46 5.89 -9.98 4.82
N VAL A 47 4.70 -10.08 5.40
CA VAL A 47 3.44 -10.23 4.67
C VAL A 47 2.50 -9.13 5.15
N PRO A 48 2.59 -7.92 4.58
CA PRO A 48 1.60 -6.87 4.77
C PRO A 48 0.27 -7.29 4.15
N ILE A 49 -0.80 -7.07 4.89
CA ILE A 49 -2.17 -7.13 4.40
C ILE A 49 -2.72 -5.71 4.51
N GLN A 50 -2.97 -5.09 3.37
CA GLN A 50 -3.52 -3.74 3.27
C GLN A 50 -4.95 -3.83 2.73
N THR A 51 -5.90 -3.25 3.44
CA THR A 51 -7.30 -3.18 3.01
C THR A 51 -7.65 -1.77 2.58
N ASN A 52 -8.46 -1.67 1.53
CA ASN A 52 -9.08 -0.44 1.06
C ASN A 52 -10.59 -0.65 1.04
N SER A 53 -11.33 0.27 1.64
CA SER A 53 -12.80 0.31 1.60
C SER A 53 -13.22 1.62 0.95
N ASP A 54 -13.81 1.53 -0.23
CA ASP A 54 -14.20 2.65 -1.08
C ASP A 54 -15.72 2.65 -1.25
N PHE A 55 -16.36 3.79 -1.01
CA PHE A 55 -17.81 3.95 -1.00
C PHE A 55 -18.27 5.14 -1.84
N GLY A 56 -19.44 5.02 -2.47
CA GLY A 56 -19.96 6.04 -3.38
C GLY A 56 -19.17 6.09 -4.68
N ILE A 57 -18.84 4.92 -5.25
CA ILE A 57 -18.08 4.80 -6.49
C ILE A 57 -19.00 5.10 -7.68
N GLY A 58 -18.67 6.14 -8.43
CA GLY A 58 -19.36 6.53 -9.65
C GLY A 58 -20.84 6.86 -9.46
N GLU A 59 -21.57 6.95 -10.57
CA GLU A 59 -22.97 7.35 -10.58
C GLU A 59 -23.92 6.35 -9.90
N LEU A 60 -23.46 5.10 -9.73
CA LEU A 60 -24.25 4.02 -9.13
C LEU A 60 -24.08 3.92 -7.62
N GLU A 61 -23.33 4.84 -7.01
CA GLU A 61 -22.97 4.85 -5.58
C GLU A 61 -22.39 3.50 -5.12
N GLY A 62 -21.52 2.91 -5.96
CA GLY A 62 -20.96 1.59 -5.72
C GLY A 62 -20.07 1.50 -4.49
N SER A 63 -19.79 0.27 -4.06
CA SER A 63 -18.82 0.00 -3.01
C SER A 63 -17.80 -1.04 -3.44
N ARG A 64 -16.57 -0.88 -2.97
CA ARG A 64 -15.47 -1.81 -3.25
C ARG A 64 -14.62 -2.00 -2.01
N PHE A 65 -14.40 -3.26 -1.67
CA PHE A 65 -13.41 -3.69 -0.69
C PHE A 65 -12.27 -4.41 -1.41
N THR A 66 -11.05 -3.94 -1.20
CA THR A 66 -9.84 -4.56 -1.76
C THR A 66 -8.88 -4.93 -0.63
N ALA A 67 -8.54 -6.21 -0.52
CA ALA A 67 -7.49 -6.71 0.35
C ALA A 67 -6.25 -7.06 -0.48
N ASN A 68 -5.18 -6.28 -0.34
CA ASN A 68 -3.88 -6.51 -0.95
C ASN A 68 -2.99 -7.31 0.00
N VAL A 69 -2.64 -8.54 -0.38
CA VAL A 69 -1.62 -9.34 0.30
C VAL A 69 -0.29 -9.13 -0.41
N GLN A 70 0.74 -8.69 0.31
CA GLN A 70 1.95 -8.14 -0.30
C GLN A 70 3.25 -8.83 0.16
N PRO A 71 3.44 -10.14 -0.05
CA PRO A 71 4.63 -10.82 0.46
C PRO A 71 5.91 -10.18 -0.11
N VAL A 72 6.88 -9.95 0.77
CA VAL A 72 8.21 -9.44 0.43
C VAL A 72 9.26 -10.45 0.89
N LEU A 73 10.07 -10.91 -0.05
CA LEU A 73 11.15 -11.86 0.19
C LEU A 73 12.48 -11.30 -0.35
N PRO A 74 13.41 -10.93 0.54
CA PRO A 74 14.79 -10.59 0.18
C PRO A 74 15.63 -11.86 0.00
N ILE A 75 16.35 -11.94 -1.12
CA ILE A 75 17.27 -13.02 -1.49
C ILE A 75 18.65 -12.40 -1.69
N ARG A 76 19.63 -12.81 -0.88
CA ARG A 76 20.99 -12.29 -0.99
C ARG A 76 21.69 -12.95 -2.18
N LEU A 77 22.14 -12.15 -3.15
CA LEU A 77 22.84 -12.64 -4.34
C LEU A 77 24.37 -12.60 -4.15
N SER A 78 24.87 -11.58 -3.45
CA SER A 78 26.28 -11.41 -3.06
C SER A 78 26.37 -10.67 -1.72
N ASP A 79 27.57 -10.31 -1.26
CA ASP A 79 27.76 -9.52 -0.03
C ASP A 79 27.27 -8.08 -0.16
N ASP A 80 27.22 -7.57 -1.38
CA ASP A 80 26.88 -6.19 -1.72
C ASP A 80 25.59 -6.05 -2.55
N LEU A 81 24.92 -7.15 -2.91
CA LEU A 81 23.70 -7.14 -3.71
C LEU A 81 22.61 -8.07 -3.16
N THR A 82 21.40 -7.54 -3.01
CA THR A 82 20.20 -8.28 -2.63
C THR A 82 19.13 -8.12 -3.70
N LEU A 83 18.51 -9.23 -4.11
CA LEU A 83 17.28 -9.23 -4.91
C LEU A 83 16.08 -9.24 -3.97
N ILE A 84 15.21 -8.24 -4.08
CA ILE A 84 14.01 -8.14 -3.27
C ILE A 84 12.83 -8.44 -4.18
N THR A 85 12.20 -9.57 -3.93
CA THR A 85 10.99 -9.98 -4.63
C THR A 85 9.76 -9.52 -3.87
N ARG A 86 8.78 -8.97 -4.58
CA ARG A 86 7.51 -8.51 -4.04
C ARG A 86 6.38 -8.98 -4.94
N ALA A 87 5.30 -9.47 -4.35
CA ALA A 87 4.03 -9.66 -5.03
C ALA A 87 2.99 -8.70 -4.46
N VAL A 88 2.04 -8.25 -5.28
CA VAL A 88 0.81 -7.59 -4.83
C VAL A 88 -0.34 -8.43 -5.33
N ILE A 89 -1.05 -9.06 -4.40
CA ILE A 89 -2.15 -9.98 -4.68
C ILE A 89 -3.44 -9.33 -4.21
N PRO A 90 -4.20 -8.68 -5.11
CA PRO A 90 -5.48 -8.06 -4.80
C PRO A 90 -6.61 -9.09 -4.76
N ILE A 91 -7.34 -9.12 -3.64
CA ILE A 91 -8.64 -9.79 -3.50
C ILE A 91 -9.68 -8.69 -3.42
N ILE A 92 -10.63 -8.68 -4.36
CA ILE A 92 -11.63 -7.62 -4.49
C ILE A 92 -13.01 -8.21 -4.26
N SER A 93 -13.84 -7.47 -3.53
CA SER A 93 -15.29 -7.64 -3.50
C SER A 93 -15.92 -6.28 -3.80
N GLN A 94 -16.78 -6.22 -4.80
CA GLN A 94 -17.42 -4.97 -5.21
C GLN A 94 -18.89 -5.18 -5.54
N GLN A 95 -19.67 -4.11 -5.34
CA GLN A 95 -21.10 -4.07 -5.63
C GLN A 95 -21.45 -2.74 -6.30
N ASN A 96 -22.34 -2.81 -7.30
CA ASN A 96 -22.81 -1.64 -8.05
C ASN A 96 -21.68 -0.82 -8.70
N VAL A 97 -20.57 -1.47 -9.10
CA VAL A 97 -19.45 -0.78 -9.76
C VAL A 97 -19.45 -0.99 -11.27
N THR A 98 -19.82 -2.18 -11.73
CA THR A 98 -19.88 -2.55 -13.17
C THR A 98 -21.27 -2.36 -13.76
N GLY A 99 -22.28 -2.17 -12.92
CA GLY A 99 -23.69 -2.08 -13.30
C GLY A 99 -24.60 -2.19 -12.07
N ILE A 100 -25.85 -1.75 -12.22
CA ILE A 100 -26.84 -1.76 -11.12
C ILE A 100 -27.14 -3.19 -10.72
N GLY A 101 -26.99 -3.50 -9.43
CA GLY A 101 -27.25 -4.83 -8.86
C GLY A 101 -26.10 -5.82 -9.07
N ASN A 102 -25.07 -5.47 -9.85
CA ASN A 102 -23.94 -6.36 -10.09
C ASN A 102 -23.08 -6.51 -8.84
N THR A 103 -22.53 -7.71 -8.67
CA THR A 103 -21.59 -8.05 -7.60
C THR A 103 -20.50 -8.93 -8.19
N GLU A 104 -19.25 -8.59 -7.90
CA GLU A 104 -18.09 -9.41 -8.27
C GLU A 104 -17.22 -9.62 -7.04
N THR A 105 -16.71 -10.85 -6.86
CA THR A 105 -15.78 -11.16 -5.78
C THR A 105 -14.75 -12.16 -6.27
N GLY A 106 -13.47 -11.84 -6.13
CA GLY A 106 -12.42 -12.70 -6.65
C GLY A 106 -11.02 -12.11 -6.54
N LEU A 107 -10.06 -12.82 -7.11
CA LEU A 107 -8.73 -12.27 -7.33
C LEU A 107 -8.77 -11.28 -8.48
N SER A 108 -7.90 -10.28 -8.41
CA SER A 108 -7.52 -9.43 -9.54
C SER A 108 -6.11 -9.81 -10.00
N ASP A 109 -5.60 -9.13 -11.02
CA ASP A 109 -4.29 -9.42 -11.60
C ASP A 109 -3.16 -9.15 -10.60
N VAL A 110 -2.20 -10.06 -10.53
CA VAL A 110 -1.07 -9.96 -9.62
C VAL A 110 0.03 -9.13 -10.24
N VAL A 111 0.59 -8.19 -9.47
CA VAL A 111 1.83 -7.51 -9.85
C VAL A 111 2.99 -8.13 -9.11
N LEU A 112 3.94 -8.71 -9.86
CA LEU A 112 5.22 -9.19 -9.34
C LEU A 112 6.31 -8.17 -9.64
N SER A 113 7.25 -7.99 -8.72
CA SER A 113 8.37 -7.07 -8.90
C SER A 113 9.64 -7.64 -8.30
N GLY A 114 10.76 -7.42 -8.98
CA GLY A 114 12.10 -7.71 -8.49
C GLY A 114 12.91 -6.42 -8.41
N PHE A 115 13.54 -6.16 -7.26
CA PHE A 115 14.43 -5.02 -7.09
C PHE A 115 15.84 -5.52 -6.77
N PHE A 116 16.79 -5.27 -7.68
CA PHE A 116 18.21 -5.39 -7.39
C PHE A 116 18.62 -4.18 -6.56
N SER A 117 18.92 -4.40 -5.28
CA SER A 117 19.24 -3.36 -4.31
C SER A 117 20.64 -3.59 -3.74
N PRO A 118 21.58 -2.66 -3.96
CA PRO A 118 22.89 -2.74 -3.32
C PRO A 118 22.79 -2.55 -1.81
N THR A 119 23.71 -3.16 -1.05
CA THR A 119 23.80 -2.95 0.40
C THR A 119 24.02 -1.46 0.68
N PRO A 120 23.07 -0.78 1.33
CA PRO A 120 23.17 0.66 1.52
C PRO A 120 24.29 1.02 2.51
N LYS A 121 25.11 2.01 2.15
CA LYS A 121 26.07 2.61 3.09
C LYS A 121 25.31 3.32 4.22
N ALA A 122 25.91 3.40 5.41
CA ALA A 122 25.27 4.04 6.57
C ALA A 122 24.83 5.49 6.25
N GLY A 123 23.52 5.76 6.37
CA GLY A 123 22.93 7.07 6.06
C GLY A 123 22.85 7.43 4.57
N GLY A 124 23.22 6.50 3.69
CA GLY A 124 23.18 6.66 2.24
C GLY A 124 21.77 6.53 1.65
N LEU A 125 21.69 6.76 0.35
CA LEU A 125 20.49 6.49 -0.44
C LEU A 125 20.23 4.98 -0.47
N ILE A 126 19.01 4.57 -0.16
CA ILE A 126 18.53 3.20 -0.34
C ILE A 126 17.75 3.17 -1.65
N TRP A 127 18.11 2.27 -2.55
CA TRP A 127 17.45 2.18 -3.84
C TRP A 127 17.45 0.76 -4.38
N GLY A 128 16.57 0.51 -5.34
CA GLY A 128 16.54 -0.71 -6.10
C GLY A 128 15.90 -0.49 -7.46
N PHE A 129 16.34 -1.28 -8.44
CA PHE A 129 15.81 -1.26 -9.81
C PHE A 129 15.63 -2.69 -10.29
N GLY A 130 14.64 -2.94 -11.14
CA GLY A 130 14.49 -4.23 -11.79
C GLY A 130 13.18 -4.36 -12.54
N PRO A 131 12.75 -5.59 -12.83
CA PRO A 131 11.54 -5.82 -13.61
C PRO A 131 10.28 -5.81 -12.73
N ALA A 132 9.16 -5.42 -13.35
CA ALA A 132 7.81 -5.63 -12.89
C ALA A 132 7.03 -6.44 -13.93
N PHE A 133 6.16 -7.32 -13.45
CA PHE A 133 5.32 -8.18 -14.26
C PHE A 133 3.87 -8.03 -13.80
N LEU A 134 2.96 -7.90 -14.75
CA LEU A 134 1.51 -8.04 -14.52
C LEU A 134 1.11 -9.44 -14.97
N VAL A 135 0.53 -10.22 -14.06
CA VAL A 135 0.15 -11.61 -14.31
C VAL A 135 -1.37 -11.72 -14.26
N PRO A 136 -2.03 -12.24 -15.31
CA PRO A 136 -3.48 -12.28 -15.42
C PRO A 136 -4.07 -13.40 -14.57
N THR A 137 -4.12 -13.19 -13.26
CA THR A 137 -4.62 -14.15 -12.26
C THR A 137 -6.05 -13.88 -11.83
N ALA A 138 -6.70 -12.86 -12.39
CA ALA A 138 -8.05 -12.52 -12.02
C ALA A 138 -9.01 -13.68 -12.23
N THR A 139 -9.88 -13.92 -11.25
CA THR A 139 -10.88 -15.00 -11.30
C THR A 139 -12.22 -14.52 -11.84
N GLU A 140 -12.40 -13.20 -11.95
CA GLU A 140 -13.61 -12.57 -12.48
C GLU A 140 -13.24 -11.62 -13.62
N ASP A 141 -14.07 -11.61 -14.65
CA ASP A 141 -13.84 -10.86 -15.88
C ASP A 141 -13.76 -9.35 -15.67
N PHE A 142 -14.47 -8.81 -14.68
CA PHE A 142 -14.46 -7.39 -14.34
C PHE A 142 -13.36 -7.00 -13.33
N LEU A 143 -12.61 -7.97 -12.83
CA LEU A 143 -11.53 -7.75 -11.86
C LEU A 143 -10.14 -7.83 -12.50
N GLY A 144 -10.02 -8.21 -13.77
CA GLY A 144 -8.73 -8.38 -14.44
C GLY A 144 -8.69 -7.79 -15.84
N THR A 145 -7.45 -7.63 -16.31
CA THR A 145 -7.13 -7.20 -17.67
C THR A 145 -7.06 -8.37 -18.65
N LYS A 146 -6.82 -9.59 -18.14
CA LYS A 146 -6.47 -10.79 -18.93
C LYS A 146 -5.22 -10.60 -19.81
N LYS A 147 -4.35 -9.66 -19.42
CA LYS A 147 -3.08 -9.39 -20.10
C LYS A 147 -1.91 -9.78 -19.22
N PHE A 148 -0.93 -10.42 -19.83
CA PHE A 148 0.40 -10.54 -19.27
C PHE A 148 1.22 -9.32 -19.69
N GLY A 149 1.81 -8.64 -18.72
CA GLY A 149 2.58 -7.43 -18.96
C GLY A 149 3.95 -7.44 -18.29
N VAL A 150 4.86 -6.65 -18.84
CA VAL A 150 6.24 -6.51 -18.38
C VAL A 150 6.65 -5.05 -18.45
N GLY A 151 7.54 -4.63 -17.55
CA GLY A 151 8.27 -3.39 -17.71
C GLY A 151 9.19 -3.08 -16.53
N PRO A 152 9.82 -1.91 -16.49
CA PRO A 152 10.76 -1.56 -15.44
C PRO A 152 10.05 -1.07 -14.16
N THR A 153 10.71 -1.26 -13.03
CA THR A 153 10.37 -0.62 -11.75
C THR A 153 11.61 -0.14 -11.03
N ALA A 154 11.47 0.95 -10.28
CA ALA A 154 12.51 1.50 -9.44
C ALA A 154 11.93 2.01 -8.12
N VAL A 155 12.76 2.03 -7.09
CA VAL A 155 12.45 2.66 -5.81
C VAL A 155 13.70 3.35 -5.28
N ALA A 156 13.52 4.51 -4.68
CA ALA A 156 14.60 5.22 -4.01
C ALA A 156 14.06 5.93 -2.78
N LEU A 157 14.80 5.86 -1.67
CA LEU A 157 14.44 6.51 -0.42
C LEU A 157 15.65 6.86 0.43
N LYS A 158 15.46 7.84 1.30
CA LYS A 158 16.43 8.25 2.30
C LYS A 158 15.78 8.23 3.67
N GLN A 159 16.50 7.66 4.64
CA GLN A 159 16.03 7.59 6.02
C GLN A 159 16.96 8.41 6.92
N THR A 160 16.42 9.40 7.61
CA THR A 160 17.18 10.29 8.48
C THR A 160 17.31 9.71 9.88
N LYS A 161 18.27 10.23 10.66
CA LYS A 161 18.37 9.93 12.11
C LYS A 161 17.16 10.44 12.89
N GLY A 162 16.50 11.48 12.40
CA GLY A 162 15.28 12.04 12.98
C GLY A 162 14.01 11.23 12.69
N GLY A 163 14.10 10.00 12.18
CA GLY A 163 12.95 9.13 11.95
C GLY A 163 12.09 9.52 10.73
N ILE A 164 12.59 10.38 9.84
CA ILE A 164 11.92 10.70 8.57
C ILE A 164 12.41 9.75 7.50
N THR A 165 11.49 9.11 6.79
CA THR A 165 11.73 8.40 5.54
C THR A 165 11.04 9.16 4.42
N LEU A 166 11.80 9.53 3.39
CA LEU A 166 11.27 10.14 2.17
C LEU A 166 11.70 9.28 0.99
N GLY A 167 10.77 8.96 0.10
CA GLY A 167 11.09 8.17 -1.08
C GLY A 167 10.01 8.21 -2.14
N ALA A 168 10.27 7.48 -3.21
CA ALA A 168 9.31 7.22 -4.26
C ALA A 168 9.53 5.84 -4.88
N LEU A 169 8.45 5.24 -5.33
CA LEU A 169 8.44 4.06 -6.18
C LEU A 169 7.84 4.42 -7.53
N VAL A 170 8.39 3.86 -8.59
CA VAL A 170 7.88 4.02 -9.95
C VAL A 170 7.84 2.66 -10.64
N ASN A 171 6.83 2.44 -11.48
CA ASN A 171 6.86 1.38 -12.48
C ASN A 171 6.18 1.83 -13.77
N GLN A 172 6.54 1.16 -14.85
CA GLN A 172 5.87 1.24 -16.12
C GLN A 172 5.64 -0.19 -16.59
N ILE A 173 4.42 -0.53 -17.01
CA ILE A 173 4.06 -1.87 -17.46
C ILE A 173 3.34 -1.77 -18.80
N TRP A 174 3.78 -2.60 -19.75
CA TRP A 174 3.11 -2.82 -21.04
C TRP A 174 2.61 -4.25 -21.14
N SER A 175 1.42 -4.47 -21.68
CA SER A 175 0.99 -5.81 -22.08
C SER A 175 1.84 -6.31 -23.25
N VAL A 176 2.25 -7.58 -23.18
CA VAL A 176 3.03 -8.25 -24.24
C VAL A 176 2.35 -9.51 -24.75
N ALA A 177 1.38 -10.03 -24.00
CA ALA A 177 0.56 -11.18 -24.37
C ALA A 177 -0.79 -11.13 -23.62
N GLY A 178 -1.75 -11.94 -24.05
CA GLY A 178 -3.05 -12.10 -23.39
C GLY A 178 -4.20 -12.13 -24.37
N ASP A 179 -5.41 -12.01 -23.83
CA ASP A 179 -6.66 -12.04 -24.59
C ASP A 179 -6.72 -10.86 -25.59
N SER A 180 -7.00 -11.14 -26.86
CA SER A 180 -7.11 -10.12 -27.92
C SER A 180 -8.38 -9.27 -27.80
N ASP A 181 -9.41 -9.79 -27.13
CA ASP A 181 -10.69 -9.09 -26.95
C ASP A 181 -10.64 -8.07 -25.80
N ARG A 182 -9.52 -8.03 -25.06
CA ARG A 182 -9.26 -7.05 -24.01
C ARG A 182 -8.33 -5.96 -24.50
N ALA A 183 -8.56 -4.73 -24.04
CA ALA A 183 -7.69 -3.59 -24.31
C ALA A 183 -6.27 -3.85 -23.79
N ASP A 184 -5.28 -3.34 -24.50
CA ASP A 184 -3.89 -3.44 -24.09
C ASP A 184 -3.62 -2.65 -22.80
N VAL A 185 -2.58 -3.05 -22.08
CA VAL A 185 -2.13 -2.37 -20.87
C VAL A 185 -0.93 -1.51 -21.24
N ASN A 186 -1.02 -0.22 -20.97
CA ASN A 186 0.12 0.68 -20.99
C ASN A 186 -0.04 1.61 -19.80
N GLN A 187 0.58 1.25 -18.67
CA GLN A 187 0.31 1.88 -17.38
C GLN A 187 1.58 2.34 -16.67
N PHE A 188 1.63 3.63 -16.38
CA PHE A 188 2.62 4.26 -15.52
C PHE A 188 2.09 4.36 -14.09
N PHE A 189 2.91 4.01 -13.11
CA PHE A 189 2.62 4.19 -11.69
C PHE A 189 3.74 4.95 -11.00
N PHE A 190 3.38 5.96 -10.21
CA PHE A 190 4.30 6.73 -9.39
C PHE A 190 3.75 6.93 -7.99
N GLN A 191 4.53 6.55 -6.98
CA GLN A 191 4.13 6.59 -5.58
C GLN A 191 5.20 7.29 -4.74
N PRO A 192 5.16 8.62 -4.60
CA PRO A 192 5.97 9.32 -3.62
C PRO A 192 5.36 9.19 -2.22
N PHE A 193 6.24 9.05 -1.23
CA PHE A 193 5.83 8.87 0.16
C PHE A 193 6.78 9.58 1.13
N ILE A 194 6.20 10.07 2.22
CA ILE A 194 6.92 10.55 3.39
C ILE A 194 6.34 9.89 4.64
N VAL A 195 7.22 9.39 5.50
CA VAL A 195 6.87 8.76 6.78
C VAL A 195 7.69 9.41 7.88
N LYS A 196 7.04 9.77 8.98
CA LYS A 196 7.69 10.20 10.22
C LYS A 196 7.38 9.17 11.29
N ASN A 197 8.41 8.48 11.77
CA ASN A 197 8.33 7.58 12.91
C ASN A 197 8.93 8.23 14.15
N TRP A 198 8.32 7.95 15.30
CA TRP A 198 8.85 8.33 16.61
C TRP A 198 9.46 7.10 17.31
N PRO A 199 10.36 7.31 18.29
CA PRO A 199 10.92 6.23 19.10
C PRO A 199 9.87 5.37 19.81
N SER A 200 8.66 5.89 20.03
CA SER A 200 7.55 5.13 20.60
C SER A 200 7.01 4.01 19.68
N GLY A 201 7.41 3.98 18.41
CA GLY A 201 6.83 3.10 17.39
C GLY A 201 5.57 3.65 16.73
N ALA A 202 5.06 4.79 17.21
CA ALA A 202 4.05 5.54 16.49
C ALA A 202 4.65 6.15 15.21
N GLY A 203 3.80 6.40 14.22
CA GLY A 203 4.19 7.08 13.01
C GLY A 203 3.03 7.80 12.34
N VAL A 204 3.35 8.72 11.45
CA VAL A 204 2.43 9.32 10.49
C VAL A 204 3.04 9.24 9.11
N SER A 205 2.22 9.07 8.09
CA SER A 205 2.69 9.12 6.72
C SER A 205 1.71 9.78 5.77
N ALA A 206 2.26 10.24 4.67
CA ALA A 206 1.55 10.78 3.52
C ALA A 206 2.07 10.04 2.29
N VAL A 207 1.17 9.32 1.61
CA VAL A 207 1.46 8.55 0.40
C VAL A 207 0.57 9.05 -0.72
N PHE A 208 1.17 9.42 -1.84
CA PHE A 208 0.42 9.69 -3.06
C PHE A 208 0.55 8.51 -4.00
N GLU A 209 -0.50 8.20 -4.73
CA GLU A 209 -0.53 7.13 -5.72
C GLU A 209 -1.04 7.72 -7.02
N PHE A 210 -0.15 7.89 -7.98
CA PHE A 210 -0.44 8.38 -9.32
C PHE A 210 -0.40 7.21 -10.30
N THR A 211 -1.47 7.04 -11.07
CA THR A 211 -1.56 6.06 -12.14
C THR A 211 -2.01 6.74 -13.42
N GLN A 212 -1.27 6.54 -14.51
CA GLN A 212 -1.67 6.95 -15.85
C GLN A 212 -1.78 5.70 -16.72
N ASN A 213 -2.99 5.41 -17.21
CA ASN A 213 -3.19 4.43 -18.27
C ASN A 213 -3.22 5.19 -19.60
N TRP A 214 -2.20 4.95 -20.43
CA TRP A 214 -2.04 5.59 -21.72
C TRP A 214 -2.98 5.04 -22.78
N GLU A 215 -3.32 3.74 -22.69
CA GLU A 215 -4.25 3.10 -23.62
C GLU A 215 -5.70 3.52 -23.35
N GLY A 216 -6.10 3.49 -22.07
CA GLY A 216 -7.43 3.91 -21.65
C GLY A 216 -7.60 5.43 -21.50
N ASN A 217 -6.53 6.21 -21.70
CA ASN A 217 -6.49 7.67 -21.45
C ASN A 217 -7.10 8.07 -20.09
N THR A 218 -6.76 7.35 -19.02
CA THR A 218 -7.27 7.62 -17.67
C THR A 218 -6.14 7.99 -16.72
N THR A 219 -6.40 9.00 -15.89
CA THR A 219 -5.47 9.48 -14.87
C THR A 219 -6.12 9.34 -13.50
N ASN A 220 -5.41 8.74 -12.56
CA ASN A 220 -5.80 8.66 -11.17
C ASN A 220 -4.68 9.24 -10.29
N LEU A 221 -5.04 10.09 -9.35
CA LEU A 221 -4.16 10.59 -8.31
C LEU A 221 -4.88 10.48 -6.97
N MET A 222 -4.31 9.70 -6.07
CA MET A 222 -4.85 9.48 -4.74
C MET A 222 -3.92 10.02 -3.67
N PHE A 223 -4.50 10.49 -2.57
CA PHE A 223 -3.78 10.86 -1.37
C PHE A 223 -4.22 9.99 -0.19
N ASN A 224 -3.24 9.39 0.49
CA ASN A 224 -3.43 8.42 1.57
C ASN A 224 -2.62 8.86 2.81
N PRO A 225 -3.11 9.83 3.60
CA PRO A 225 -2.52 10.08 4.91
C PRO A 225 -2.90 8.96 5.88
N ASN A 226 -1.97 8.51 6.70
CA ASN A 226 -2.27 7.51 7.73
C ASN A 226 -1.46 7.73 9.01
N VAL A 227 -2.01 7.20 10.09
CA VAL A 227 -1.32 7.04 11.37
C VAL A 227 -0.95 5.57 11.53
N SER A 228 0.19 5.30 12.12
CA SER A 228 0.71 3.95 12.33
C SER A 228 1.19 3.75 13.76
N GLY A 229 1.23 2.49 14.18
CA GLY A 229 1.78 2.07 15.46
C GLY A 229 2.37 0.67 15.37
N ILE A 230 3.37 0.40 16.19
CA ILE A 230 3.88 -0.94 16.43
C ILE A 230 3.39 -1.40 17.78
N THR A 231 2.83 -2.60 17.82
CA THR A 231 2.45 -3.28 19.05
C THR A 231 2.93 -4.73 19.04
N SER A 232 2.62 -5.47 20.10
CA SER A 232 2.92 -6.89 20.20
C SER A 232 1.62 -7.65 20.43
N VAL A 233 1.38 -8.68 19.61
CA VAL A 233 0.30 -9.67 19.85
C VAL A 233 0.99 -10.95 20.32
N GLY A 234 0.97 -11.18 21.64
CA GLY A 234 1.81 -12.20 22.26
C GLY A 234 3.30 -11.92 22.01
N LYS A 235 4.01 -12.89 21.42
CA LYS A 235 5.44 -12.75 21.07
C LYS A 235 5.67 -12.12 19.69
N GLN A 236 4.63 -11.98 18.88
CA GLN A 236 4.72 -11.48 17.51
C GLN A 236 4.63 -9.95 17.50
N LYS A 237 5.66 -9.27 16.97
CA LYS A 237 5.58 -7.84 16.68
C LYS A 237 4.69 -7.62 15.47
N VAL A 238 3.76 -6.68 15.59
CA VAL A 238 2.79 -6.35 14.55
C VAL A 238 2.78 -4.84 14.37
N SER A 239 2.77 -4.38 13.12
CA SER A 239 2.48 -2.99 12.80
C SER A 239 1.07 -2.85 12.27
N PHE A 240 0.38 -1.83 12.76
CA PHE A 240 -0.94 -1.43 12.29
C PHE A 240 -0.87 0.00 11.76
N SER A 241 -1.58 0.29 10.68
CA SER A 241 -1.83 1.65 10.23
C SER A 241 -3.25 1.81 9.73
N VAL A 242 -3.80 3.01 9.89
CA VAL A 242 -5.13 3.36 9.39
C VAL A 242 -5.16 4.83 8.97
N GLY A 243 -5.95 5.13 7.95
CA GLY A 243 -6.19 6.50 7.53
C GLY A 243 -7.27 6.61 6.46
N PRO A 244 -7.78 7.82 6.23
CA PRO A 244 -8.68 8.07 5.11
C PRO A 244 -7.92 7.98 3.78
N LYS A 245 -8.68 7.79 2.70
CA LYS A 245 -8.20 7.80 1.33
C LYS A 245 -9.01 8.80 0.52
N PHE A 246 -8.33 9.58 -0.31
CA PHE A 246 -8.95 10.64 -1.10
C PHE A 246 -8.57 10.52 -2.57
N ASN A 247 -9.55 10.65 -3.45
CA ASN A 247 -9.29 10.92 -4.87
C ASN A 247 -8.99 12.41 -5.04
N LEU A 248 -7.80 12.74 -5.51
CA LEU A 248 -7.48 14.09 -5.97
C LEU A 248 -7.83 14.24 -7.46
N ILE A 249 -7.58 13.20 -8.24
CA ILE A 249 -7.97 13.06 -9.65
C ILE A 249 -8.44 11.62 -9.84
N ALA A 250 -9.61 11.43 -10.45
CA ALA A 250 -10.10 10.12 -10.85
C ALA A 250 -11.17 10.30 -11.94
N PRO A 251 -11.30 9.37 -12.90
CA PRO A 251 -12.45 9.29 -13.79
C PRO A 251 -13.76 9.19 -13.00
N SER A 252 -14.86 9.71 -13.56
CA SER A 252 -16.19 9.71 -12.94
C SER A 252 -16.61 8.31 -12.50
N GLU A 253 -16.30 7.30 -13.29
CA GLU A 253 -16.76 5.92 -13.14
C GLU A 253 -16.07 5.21 -11.96
N THR A 254 -14.86 5.65 -11.59
CA THR A 254 -14.05 5.01 -10.55
C THR A 254 -13.83 5.90 -9.34
N ARG A 255 -14.28 7.16 -9.39
CA ARG A 255 -14.20 8.10 -8.28
C ARG A 255 -15.15 7.67 -7.17
N PHE A 256 -14.62 7.51 -5.96
CA PHE A 256 -15.40 7.33 -4.74
C PHE A 256 -15.52 8.64 -3.95
N ASP A 257 -16.57 8.74 -3.15
CA ASP A 257 -16.83 9.86 -2.23
C ASP A 257 -16.07 9.72 -0.91
N PHE A 258 -16.01 8.51 -0.36
CA PHE A 258 -15.29 8.21 0.87
C PHE A 258 -14.47 6.94 0.75
N GLY A 259 -13.20 7.03 1.16
CA GLY A 259 -12.27 5.91 1.18
C GLY A 259 -11.58 5.79 2.53
N MET A 260 -11.28 4.56 2.94
CA MET A 260 -10.46 4.25 4.10
C MET A 260 -9.44 3.18 3.75
N ARG A 261 -8.22 3.34 4.28
CA ARG A 261 -7.15 2.35 4.16
C ARG A 261 -6.72 1.89 5.54
N ALA A 262 -6.61 0.59 5.73
CA ALA A 262 -5.97 0.00 6.89
C ALA A 262 -4.88 -0.98 6.45
N GLN A 263 -3.90 -1.23 7.29
CA GLN A 263 -2.86 -2.22 7.02
C GLN A 263 -2.40 -2.87 8.31
N ILE A 264 -2.19 -4.17 8.24
CA ILE A 264 -1.50 -4.95 9.26
C ILE A 264 -0.27 -5.60 8.63
N SER A 265 0.87 -5.53 9.30
CA SER A 265 2.12 -6.14 8.82
C SER A 265 2.67 -7.08 9.88
N PHE A 266 2.76 -8.36 9.52
CA PHE A 266 3.41 -9.40 10.31
C PHE A 266 4.91 -9.39 10.04
N LEU A 267 5.69 -9.41 11.12
CA LEU A 267 7.13 -9.22 11.07
C LEU A 267 7.85 -10.50 11.47
N PHE A 268 8.43 -11.19 10.49
CA PHE A 268 9.15 -12.43 10.79
C PHE A 268 10.62 -12.10 11.10
N PRO A 269 11.21 -12.72 12.15
CA PRO A 269 12.65 -12.66 12.35
C PRO A 269 13.37 -13.12 11.07
N LYS A 270 14.58 -12.61 10.82
CA LYS A 270 15.45 -13.23 9.81
C LYS A 270 15.55 -14.72 10.15
N ALA A 271 15.34 -15.59 9.15
CA ALA A 271 15.67 -17.00 9.30
C ALA A 271 17.16 -17.10 9.71
N PRO A 272 17.50 -18.02 10.63
CA PRO A 272 18.86 -18.20 11.12
C PRO A 272 19.87 -18.48 9.99
#